data_AF-A0A0J9VMS3-F1
#
_entry.id   AF-A0A0J9VMS3-F1
#
_cell.length_a   1.000
_cell.length_b   1.000
_cell.length_c   1.000
_cell.angle_alpha   90.00
_cell.angle_beta   90.00
_cell.angle_gamma   90.00
#
_symmetry.space_group_name_H-M   'P 1'
#
loop_
_entity.id
_entity.type
_entity.pdbx_description
1 polymer ?
#
loop_
_entity_poly.entity_id
_entity_poly.type
_entity_poly.pdbx_seq_one_letter_code
_entity_poly.pdbx_strand_id
1 'polypeptide(L)'
;MDPSFMEKQWDELPDPKRIWIGQPGSREEGLGRLVLLTPARVASAAQTQIKTGIRVNLGWDLNKLEFACFNRQPCELKMVPLLDGVAFDDIYVMNPQQSSQWDGLRHFSMPREEGSKERVFYGGTTKEEILDRTNDRIGIHHWAQEGITGRGVLIDYASWAEKNGIAYSNFSLHTIKLNEILQIAKECNITFRRGDILLVRIGVIKEWEHVMDVDAKKAYAATTSPQHAGVEGTMDVLKWIWNTGFAAVAGDAISWEVYPPSEGGVLMHEYMLAGWGMPIGELFDLERLAETCKQLNRWTFFMSSSPFNMKGGISSPPNAQAIF
;
A
#
# COMPACT_ATOMS: atom_id res chain seq x y z
N MET A 1 -6.53 -3.27 22.34
CA MET A 1 -7.70 -2.38 22.57
C MET A 1 -8.95 -3.01 21.97
N ASP A 2 -10.13 -2.56 22.40
CA ASP A 2 -11.42 -3.01 21.85
C ASP A 2 -11.58 -2.56 20.37
N PRO A 3 -12.09 -3.39 19.45
CA PRO A 3 -12.29 -3.01 18.04
C PRO A 3 -13.16 -1.77 17.82
N SER A 4 -14.03 -1.40 18.76
CA SER A 4 -14.84 -0.17 18.71
C SER A 4 -14.00 1.12 18.66
N PHE A 5 -12.72 1.08 19.05
CA PHE A 5 -11.82 2.23 18.87
C PHE A 5 -11.66 2.63 17.41
N MET A 6 -11.81 1.69 16.46
CA MET A 6 -11.78 2.03 15.05
C MET A 6 -12.91 3.00 14.69
N GLU A 7 -14.05 2.97 15.37
CA GLU A 7 -15.22 3.83 15.11
C GLU A 7 -15.07 5.25 15.67
N LYS A 8 -14.08 5.50 16.54
CA LYS A 8 -13.82 6.82 17.10
C LYS A 8 -13.17 7.75 16.10
N GLN A 9 -13.45 9.05 16.21
CA GLN A 9 -12.72 10.08 15.49
C GLN A 9 -11.34 10.28 16.12
N TRP A 10 -10.40 10.81 15.33
CA TRP A 10 -9.01 11.08 15.71
C TRP A 10 -8.88 11.80 17.05
N ASP A 11 -9.66 12.86 17.24
CA ASP A 11 -9.58 13.73 18.43
C ASP A 11 -10.16 13.04 19.69
N GLU A 12 -10.80 11.88 19.54
CA GLU A 12 -11.37 11.07 20.63
C GLU A 12 -10.46 9.91 21.03
N LEU A 13 -9.32 9.75 20.34
CA LEU A 13 -8.36 8.69 20.60
C LEU A 13 -7.49 9.02 21.82
N PRO A 14 -7.20 8.03 22.69
CA PRO A 14 -6.32 8.23 23.84
C PRO A 14 -4.87 8.47 23.42
N ASP A 15 -4.45 7.80 22.34
CA ASP A 15 -3.17 8.01 21.65
C ASP A 15 -3.42 7.84 20.15
N PRO A 16 -3.54 8.95 19.39
CA PRO A 16 -3.74 8.88 17.94
C PRO A 16 -2.59 8.21 17.18
N LYS A 17 -1.40 8.10 17.77
CA LYS A 17 -0.25 7.43 17.15
C LYS A 17 -0.35 5.91 17.24
N ARG A 18 -1.11 5.37 18.21
CA ARG A 18 -1.11 3.94 18.55
C ARG A 18 -2.49 3.43 18.93
N ILE A 19 -3.11 2.72 18.00
CA ILE A 19 -4.39 2.03 18.21
C ILE A 19 -4.22 0.56 17.80
N TRP A 20 -3.76 -0.25 18.76
CA TRP A 20 -3.62 -1.69 18.58
C TRP A 20 -4.89 -2.39 19.03
N ILE A 21 -5.58 -3.04 18.12
CA ILE A 21 -6.84 -3.74 18.41
C ILE A 21 -6.63 -5.24 18.53
N GLY A 22 -7.52 -5.90 19.27
CA GLY A 22 -7.39 -7.33 19.55
C GLY A 22 -6.40 -7.65 20.67
N GLN A 23 -6.39 -8.92 21.06
CA GLN A 23 -5.40 -9.52 21.94
C GLN A 23 -4.31 -10.21 21.12
N PRO A 24 -3.11 -10.43 21.66
CA PRO A 24 -2.07 -11.21 20.99
C PRO A 24 -2.59 -12.54 20.41
N GLY A 25 -2.39 -12.76 19.11
CA GLY A 25 -2.84 -13.96 18.39
C GLY A 25 -4.33 -14.00 17.99
N SER A 26 -5.09 -12.95 18.29
CA SER A 26 -6.49 -12.84 17.85
C SER A 26 -6.60 -12.51 16.36
N ARG A 27 -7.78 -12.78 15.78
CA ARG A 27 -8.11 -12.38 14.41
C ARG A 27 -7.98 -10.87 14.22
N GLU A 28 -8.44 -10.10 15.20
CA GLU A 28 -8.43 -8.63 15.16
C GLU A 28 -7.00 -8.08 15.14
N GLU A 29 -6.08 -8.67 15.92
CA GLU A 29 -4.66 -8.30 15.87
C GLU A 29 -4.04 -8.68 14.52
N GLY A 30 -4.33 -9.89 14.02
CA GLY A 30 -3.79 -10.37 12.76
C GLY A 30 -4.23 -9.51 11.56
N LEU A 31 -5.47 -9.01 11.57
CA LEU A 31 -6.01 -8.17 10.50
C LEU A 31 -5.63 -6.69 10.64
N GLY A 32 -5.37 -6.22 11.86
CA GLY A 32 -5.22 -4.79 12.12
C GLY A 32 -6.41 -4.01 11.56
N ARG A 33 -6.15 -3.01 10.71
CA ARG A 33 -7.19 -2.16 10.16
C ARG A 33 -8.08 -2.82 9.11
N LEU A 34 -7.69 -3.99 8.60
CA LEU A 34 -8.53 -4.76 7.68
C LEU A 34 -9.82 -5.27 8.31
N VAL A 35 -9.97 -5.21 9.65
CA VAL A 35 -11.27 -5.46 10.31
C VAL A 35 -12.40 -4.53 9.81
N LEU A 36 -12.04 -3.39 9.19
CA LEU A 36 -13.00 -2.49 8.55
C LEU A 36 -13.65 -3.10 7.31
N LEU A 37 -13.06 -4.12 6.68
CA LEU A 37 -13.62 -4.85 5.54
C LEU A 37 -14.61 -5.91 6.01
N THR A 38 -15.70 -5.47 6.65
CA THR A 38 -16.73 -6.38 7.16
C THR A 38 -17.47 -7.10 6.02
N PRO A 39 -18.04 -8.30 6.26
CA PRO A 39 -18.81 -9.02 5.24
C PRO A 39 -19.89 -8.16 4.56
N ALA A 40 -20.58 -7.29 5.33
CA ALA A 40 -21.58 -6.37 4.80
C ALA A 40 -20.99 -5.31 3.86
N ARG A 41 -19.82 -4.74 4.18
CA ARG A 41 -19.14 -3.75 3.33
C ARG A 41 -18.59 -4.40 2.07
N VAL A 42 -18.02 -5.60 2.17
CA VAL A 42 -17.52 -6.36 1.01
C VAL A 42 -18.66 -6.75 0.07
N ALA A 43 -19.78 -7.27 0.61
CA ALA A 43 -20.96 -7.59 -0.18
C ALA A 43 -21.54 -6.35 -0.88
N SER A 44 -21.61 -5.22 -0.17
CA SER A 44 -22.05 -3.94 -0.75
C SER A 44 -21.11 -3.46 -1.85
N ALA A 45 -19.80 -3.56 -1.67
CA ALA A 45 -18.82 -3.23 -2.70
C ALA A 45 -19.01 -4.11 -3.94
N ALA A 46 -19.14 -5.43 -3.79
CA ALA A 46 -19.38 -6.34 -4.92
C ALA A 46 -20.67 -5.98 -5.67
N GLN A 47 -21.78 -5.79 -4.94
CA GLN A 47 -23.09 -5.48 -5.52
C GLN A 47 -23.10 -4.11 -6.23
N THR A 48 -22.40 -3.11 -5.68
CA THR A 48 -22.48 -1.73 -6.18
C THR A 48 -21.39 -1.38 -7.17
N GLN A 49 -20.27 -2.09 -7.20
CA GLN A 49 -19.12 -1.74 -8.03
C GLN A 49 -18.90 -2.68 -9.22
N ILE A 50 -19.36 -3.94 -9.19
CA ILE A 50 -19.25 -4.86 -10.34
C ILE A 50 -20.46 -4.67 -11.26
N LYS A 51 -20.29 -3.94 -12.36
CA LYS A 51 -21.34 -3.54 -13.31
C LYS A 51 -21.02 -3.91 -14.75
N THR A 52 -19.76 -3.84 -15.15
CA THR A 52 -19.33 -4.08 -16.54
C THR A 52 -18.59 -5.40 -16.69
N GLY A 53 -18.01 -5.92 -15.61
CA GLY A 53 -17.14 -7.10 -15.63
C GLY A 53 -15.74 -6.83 -16.19
N ILE A 54 -15.39 -5.56 -16.45
CA ILE A 54 -14.03 -5.17 -16.83
C ILE A 54 -13.10 -5.43 -15.65
N ARG A 55 -11.96 -6.06 -15.92
CA ARG A 55 -10.95 -6.44 -14.93
C ARG A 55 -9.62 -5.80 -15.29
N VAL A 56 -8.99 -5.17 -14.31
CA VAL A 56 -7.69 -4.53 -14.45
C VAL A 56 -6.75 -5.12 -13.41
N ASN A 57 -5.69 -5.77 -13.88
CA ASN A 57 -4.59 -6.20 -13.04
C ASN A 57 -3.86 -4.98 -12.48
N LEU A 58 -3.53 -5.00 -11.19
CA LEU A 58 -2.88 -3.90 -10.49
C LEU A 58 -1.45 -4.22 -10.04
N GLY A 59 -0.96 -5.41 -10.38
CA GLY A 59 0.46 -5.76 -10.21
C GLY A 59 1.27 -5.27 -11.41
N TRP A 60 2.37 -4.60 -11.15
CA TRP A 60 3.41 -4.37 -12.13
C TRP A 60 4.16 -5.68 -12.41
N ASP A 61 5.13 -5.63 -13.32
CA ASP A 61 5.96 -6.80 -13.63
C ASP A 61 6.85 -7.14 -12.42
N LEU A 62 6.94 -8.42 -12.07
CA LEU A 62 7.70 -8.88 -10.89
C LEU A 62 9.20 -8.59 -10.99
N ASN A 63 9.75 -8.35 -12.18
CA ASN A 63 11.15 -7.96 -12.38
C ASN A 63 11.38 -6.45 -12.17
N LYS A 64 10.31 -5.67 -11.99
CA LYS A 64 10.37 -4.24 -11.67
C LYS A 64 10.42 -4.04 -10.16
N LEU A 65 11.03 -2.98 -9.63
CA LEU A 65 11.97 -2.09 -10.31
C LEU A 65 13.27 -2.85 -10.61
N GLU A 66 13.71 -2.89 -11.86
CA GLU A 66 14.91 -3.65 -12.28
C GLU A 66 16.20 -2.97 -11.79
N PHE A 67 16.12 -1.69 -11.45
CA PHE A 67 17.17 -0.89 -10.81
C PHE A 67 16.62 -0.27 -9.52
N ALA A 68 16.39 -1.10 -8.50
CA ALA A 68 15.86 -0.62 -7.22
C ALA A 68 16.96 0.01 -6.33
N CYS A 69 16.57 1.03 -5.56
CA CYS A 69 17.34 1.47 -4.40
C CYS A 69 17.29 0.44 -3.26
N PHE A 70 18.04 0.72 -2.18
CA PHE A 70 18.08 -0.08 -0.95
C PHE A 70 18.65 -1.50 -1.09
N ASN A 71 19.32 -1.82 -2.21
CA ASN A 71 19.98 -3.10 -2.44
C ASN A 71 19.04 -4.31 -2.24
N ARG A 72 17.76 -4.14 -2.61
CA ARG A 72 16.75 -5.21 -2.57
C ARG A 72 17.11 -6.27 -3.64
N GLN A 73 16.88 -7.54 -3.33
CA GLN A 73 17.19 -8.65 -4.22
C GLN A 73 16.25 -8.63 -5.44
N PRO A 74 16.78 -8.60 -6.67
CA PRO A 74 15.97 -8.71 -7.89
C PRO A 74 15.18 -10.02 -7.94
N CYS A 75 14.05 -10.00 -8.65
CA CYS A 75 13.32 -11.22 -8.94
C CYS A 75 14.10 -12.09 -9.94
N GLU A 76 14.12 -13.40 -9.71
CA GLU A 76 14.68 -14.39 -10.61
C GLU A 76 13.63 -15.46 -10.91
N LEU A 77 13.49 -15.80 -12.19
CA LEU A 77 12.66 -16.90 -12.68
C LEU A 77 13.55 -17.99 -13.26
N LYS A 78 13.46 -19.21 -12.72
CA LYS A 78 14.17 -20.38 -13.23
C LYS A 78 13.18 -21.43 -13.74
N MET A 79 13.29 -21.79 -15.01
CA MET A 79 12.52 -22.89 -15.60
C MET A 79 13.14 -24.25 -15.26
N VAL A 80 12.31 -25.22 -14.90
CA VAL A 80 12.69 -26.59 -14.57
C VAL A 80 12.02 -27.53 -15.57
N PRO A 81 12.75 -28.03 -16.60
CA PRO A 81 12.18 -29.00 -17.52
C PRO A 81 11.99 -30.34 -16.80
N LEU A 82 10.83 -30.95 -17.04
CA LEU A 82 10.45 -32.28 -16.57
C LEU A 82 10.20 -33.19 -17.78
N LEU A 83 10.37 -34.50 -17.58
CA LEU A 83 10.05 -35.50 -18.60
C LEU A 83 10.68 -35.18 -19.98
N ASP A 84 11.96 -34.80 -20.00
CA ASP A 84 12.68 -34.39 -21.22
C ASP A 84 12.00 -33.23 -21.99
N GLY A 85 11.40 -32.29 -21.25
CA GLY A 85 10.76 -31.09 -21.83
C GLY A 85 9.30 -31.26 -22.23
N VAL A 86 8.66 -32.38 -21.88
CA VAL A 86 7.21 -32.56 -22.04
C VAL A 86 6.41 -31.69 -21.06
N ALA A 87 6.99 -31.37 -19.91
CA ALA A 87 6.41 -30.47 -18.91
C ALA A 87 7.47 -29.53 -18.34
N PHE A 88 7.03 -28.43 -17.74
CA PHE A 88 7.90 -27.45 -17.08
C PHE A 88 7.29 -27.04 -15.75
N ASP A 89 8.11 -27.05 -14.71
CA ASP A 89 7.89 -26.30 -13.48
C ASP A 89 8.73 -25.03 -13.52
N ASP A 90 8.52 -24.13 -12.56
CA ASP A 90 9.34 -22.95 -12.34
C ASP A 90 9.70 -22.75 -10.86
N ILE A 91 10.75 -21.96 -10.63
CA ILE A 91 11.20 -21.52 -9.32
C ILE A 91 11.33 -20.00 -9.38
N TYR A 92 10.65 -19.33 -8.45
CA TYR A 92 10.77 -17.90 -8.21
C TYR A 92 11.69 -17.66 -7.01
N VAL A 93 12.67 -16.78 -7.17
CA VAL A 93 13.41 -16.19 -6.05
C VAL A 93 13.13 -14.69 -6.07
N MET A 94 12.50 -14.17 -5.02
CA MET A 94 12.06 -12.78 -5.03
C MET A 94 12.08 -12.15 -3.65
N ASN A 95 12.40 -10.86 -3.62
CA ASN A 95 12.01 -9.97 -2.54
C ASN A 95 10.66 -9.34 -2.92
N PRO A 96 9.55 -9.62 -2.21
CA PRO A 96 8.25 -9.04 -2.54
C PRO A 96 8.27 -7.51 -2.55
N GLN A 97 9.19 -6.90 -1.78
CA GLN A 97 9.34 -5.45 -1.77
C GLN A 97 10.06 -4.88 -3.01
N GLN A 98 10.47 -5.69 -3.98
CA GLN A 98 11.12 -5.19 -5.20
C GLN A 98 10.13 -4.51 -6.16
N SER A 99 8.90 -5.05 -6.25
CA SER A 99 7.87 -4.68 -7.22
C SER A 99 6.61 -4.18 -6.51
N SER A 100 5.45 -4.19 -7.18
CA SER A 100 4.17 -4.00 -6.51
C SER A 100 4.08 -4.89 -5.27
N GLN A 101 3.71 -4.31 -4.14
CA GLN A 101 3.74 -5.00 -2.86
C GLN A 101 2.68 -4.50 -1.90
N TRP A 102 2.28 -5.37 -0.98
CA TRP A 102 1.75 -4.97 0.32
C TRP A 102 2.82 -5.09 1.38
N ASP A 103 3.00 -4.01 2.13
CA ASP A 103 3.76 -4.04 3.37
C ASP A 103 2.91 -4.58 4.51
N GLY A 104 3.38 -5.68 5.09
CA GLY A 104 2.76 -6.30 6.25
C GLY A 104 3.16 -5.63 7.55
N LEU A 105 2.48 -6.01 8.64
CA LEU A 105 2.67 -5.41 9.96
C LEU A 105 4.05 -5.64 10.59
N ARG A 106 4.82 -6.56 10.02
CA ARG A 106 6.22 -6.87 10.38
C ARG A 106 7.24 -6.02 9.61
N HIS A 107 6.81 -5.16 8.69
CA HIS A 107 7.70 -4.44 7.77
C HIS A 107 8.39 -3.24 8.42
N PHE A 108 7.61 -2.35 9.03
CA PHE A 108 8.11 -1.10 9.61
C PHE A 108 7.70 -1.00 11.07
N SER A 109 8.63 -0.61 11.93
CA SER A 109 8.41 -0.44 13.38
C SER A 109 8.16 1.04 13.70
N MET A 110 7.85 1.34 14.95
CA MET A 110 7.83 2.69 15.51
C MET A 110 8.59 2.71 16.85
N PRO A 111 9.03 3.88 17.36
CA PRO A 111 9.55 3.97 18.73
C PRO A 111 8.54 3.42 19.73
N ARG A 112 8.99 2.64 20.73
CA ARG A 112 8.13 2.07 21.77
C ARG A 112 7.43 3.14 22.61
N GLU A 113 8.14 4.22 22.88
CA GLU A 113 7.70 5.44 23.55
C GLU A 113 8.33 6.63 22.82
N GLU A 114 7.79 7.83 22.99
CA GLU A 114 8.35 9.02 22.36
C GLU A 114 9.80 9.24 22.82
N GLY A 115 10.71 9.44 21.86
CA GLY A 115 12.15 9.55 22.13
C GLY A 115 12.88 8.23 22.44
N SER A 116 12.18 7.09 22.48
CA SER A 116 12.83 5.80 22.71
C SER A 116 13.65 5.33 21.50
N LYS A 117 14.81 4.73 21.78
CA LYS A 117 15.60 3.99 20.78
C LYS A 117 15.07 2.59 20.53
N GLU A 118 14.34 2.04 21.50
CA GLU A 118 13.66 0.74 21.34
C GLU A 118 12.48 0.93 20.41
N ARG A 119 12.32 0.02 19.45
CA ARG A 119 11.25 0.06 18.46
C ARG A 119 10.41 -1.21 18.53
N VAL A 120 9.12 -1.05 18.31
CA VAL A 120 8.12 -2.13 18.29
C VAL A 120 7.30 -2.04 17.01
N PHE A 121 6.79 -3.19 16.58
CA PHE A 121 5.87 -3.31 15.47
C PHE A 121 4.42 -3.27 15.98
N TYR A 122 3.46 -3.51 15.10
CA TYR A 122 2.05 -3.54 15.47
C TYR A 122 1.77 -4.46 16.68
N GLY A 123 0.88 -4.03 17.57
CA GLY A 123 0.54 -4.78 18.79
C GLY A 123 1.66 -4.83 19.83
N GLY A 124 2.72 -4.04 19.67
CA GLY A 124 3.90 -4.08 20.55
C GLY A 124 4.83 -5.25 20.26
N THR A 125 4.68 -5.91 19.11
CA THR A 125 5.51 -7.04 18.71
C THR A 125 6.98 -6.62 18.60
N THR A 126 7.89 -7.40 19.16
CA THR A 126 9.32 -7.09 19.18
C THR A 126 10.06 -7.62 17.96
N LYS A 127 11.28 -7.12 17.75
CA LYS A 127 12.20 -7.66 16.72
C LYS A 127 12.51 -9.13 16.98
N GLU A 128 12.71 -9.50 18.24
CA GLU A 128 13.06 -10.87 18.65
C GLU A 128 11.92 -11.84 18.34
N GLU A 129 10.66 -11.42 18.55
CA GLU A 129 9.48 -12.19 18.13
C GLU A 129 9.42 -12.41 16.62
N ILE A 130 9.82 -11.42 15.80
CA ILE A 130 9.82 -11.55 14.33
C ILE A 130 10.95 -12.45 13.83
N LEU A 131 12.11 -12.41 14.50
CA LEU A 131 13.26 -13.25 14.15
C LEU A 131 13.06 -14.72 14.55
N ASP A 132 12.24 -15.00 15.56
CA ASP A 132 11.80 -16.35 15.89
C ASP A 132 10.83 -16.88 14.83
N ARG A 133 11.30 -17.79 13.98
CA ARG A 133 10.53 -18.39 12.89
C ARG A 133 9.37 -19.28 13.38
N THR A 134 9.30 -19.62 14.66
CA THR A 134 8.16 -20.34 15.24
C THR A 134 7.02 -19.40 15.62
N ASN A 135 7.29 -18.09 15.72
CA ASN A 135 6.31 -17.05 16.00
C ASN A 135 5.80 -16.42 14.69
N ASP A 136 4.49 -16.53 14.46
CA ASP A 136 3.78 -16.07 13.27
C ASP A 136 2.89 -14.84 13.51
N ARG A 137 2.84 -14.32 14.75
CA ARG A 137 2.07 -13.15 15.17
C ARG A 137 2.18 -12.02 14.17
N ILE A 138 1.05 -11.40 13.79
CA ILE A 138 0.97 -10.28 12.83
C ILE A 138 1.58 -10.56 11.43
N GLY A 139 1.85 -11.83 11.07
CA GLY A 139 2.37 -12.20 9.77
C GLY A 139 1.32 -12.13 8.66
N ILE A 140 1.75 -11.88 7.42
CA ILE A 140 0.88 -11.63 6.26
C ILE A 140 -0.18 -12.72 5.99
N HIS A 141 0.08 -13.97 6.35
CA HIS A 141 -0.87 -15.08 6.22
C HIS A 141 -2.21 -14.87 6.93
N HIS A 142 -2.29 -14.02 7.97
CA HIS A 142 -3.57 -13.65 8.58
C HIS A 142 -4.46 -12.90 7.59
N TRP A 143 -3.88 -12.04 6.75
CA TRP A 143 -4.60 -11.31 5.71
C TRP A 143 -5.00 -12.24 4.57
N ALA A 144 -4.17 -13.23 4.25
CA ALA A 144 -4.45 -14.19 3.18
C ALA A 144 -5.72 -15.04 3.41
N GLN A 145 -6.20 -15.16 4.67
CA GLN A 145 -7.41 -15.92 4.97
C GLN A 145 -8.69 -15.25 4.47
N GLU A 146 -8.70 -13.91 4.39
CA GLU A 146 -9.87 -13.11 4.00
C GLU A 146 -9.61 -12.24 2.76
N GLY A 147 -8.35 -12.09 2.39
CA GLY A 147 -7.89 -11.17 1.36
C GLY A 147 -8.06 -9.71 1.76
N ILE A 148 -7.60 -8.82 0.88
CA ILE A 148 -7.86 -7.39 0.96
C ILE A 148 -8.89 -7.09 -0.12
N THR A 149 -10.16 -7.22 0.26
CA THR A 149 -11.28 -7.18 -0.67
C THR A 149 -12.32 -6.15 -0.23
N GLY A 150 -12.74 -5.27 -1.13
CA GLY A 150 -13.66 -4.19 -0.78
C GLY A 150 -13.87 -3.19 -1.91
N ARG A 151 -14.23 -1.96 -1.54
CA ARG A 151 -14.38 -0.86 -2.51
C ARG A 151 -13.04 -0.12 -2.63
N GLY A 152 -12.46 -0.16 -3.82
CA GLY A 152 -11.31 0.67 -4.18
C GLY A 152 -11.76 2.05 -4.67
N VAL A 153 -10.96 3.06 -4.38
CA VAL A 153 -11.16 4.45 -4.83
C VAL A 153 -9.84 4.97 -5.40
N LEU A 154 -9.86 5.45 -6.65
CA LEU A 154 -8.66 6.02 -7.29
C LEU A 154 -8.68 7.55 -7.24
N ILE A 155 -7.58 8.12 -6.73
CA ILE A 155 -7.20 9.52 -6.89
C ILE A 155 -6.08 9.58 -7.94
N ASP A 156 -6.41 10.06 -9.14
CA ASP A 156 -5.46 10.16 -10.26
C ASP A 156 -4.77 11.54 -10.26
N TYR A 157 -3.80 11.69 -9.35
CA TYR A 157 -3.03 12.91 -9.21
C TYR A 157 -2.22 13.23 -10.46
N ALA A 158 -1.58 12.24 -11.08
CA ALA A 158 -0.75 12.45 -12.27
C ALA A 158 -1.52 13.12 -13.41
N SER A 159 -2.73 12.67 -13.72
CA SER A 159 -3.55 13.31 -14.76
C SER A 159 -4.07 14.69 -14.35
N TRP A 160 -4.40 14.87 -13.07
CA TRP A 160 -4.83 16.17 -12.56
C TRP A 160 -3.69 17.20 -12.60
N ALA A 161 -2.47 16.80 -12.22
CA ALA A 161 -1.27 17.63 -12.29
C ALA A 161 -0.97 18.05 -13.74
N GLU A 162 -1.02 17.11 -14.70
CA GLU A 162 -0.85 17.40 -16.13
C GLU A 162 -1.88 18.41 -16.65
N LYS A 163 -3.17 18.22 -16.32
CA LYS A 163 -4.26 19.15 -16.67
C LYS A 163 -4.05 20.55 -16.10
N ASN A 164 -3.40 20.66 -14.93
CA ASN A 164 -3.15 21.93 -14.24
C ASN A 164 -1.75 22.50 -14.50
N GLY A 165 -0.98 21.91 -15.42
CA GLY A 165 0.36 22.41 -15.79
C GLY A 165 1.42 22.24 -14.68
N ILE A 166 1.23 21.30 -13.76
CA ILE A 166 2.19 20.99 -12.69
C ILE A 166 3.18 19.95 -13.24
N ALA A 167 4.40 20.39 -13.50
CA ALA A 167 5.51 19.52 -13.88
C ALA A 167 6.30 19.08 -12.63
N TYR A 168 6.55 17.79 -12.50
CA TYR A 168 7.32 17.20 -11.40
C TYR A 168 7.97 15.89 -11.84
N SER A 169 8.86 15.37 -11.00
CA SER A 169 9.42 14.02 -11.11
C SER A 169 9.06 13.22 -9.87
N ASN A 170 8.80 11.93 -10.05
CA ASN A 170 8.60 10.96 -8.98
C ASN A 170 9.88 10.65 -8.21
N PHE A 171 11.04 11.00 -8.78
CA PHE A 171 12.37 10.84 -8.19
C PHE A 171 12.88 12.17 -7.61
N SER A 172 11.98 12.87 -6.93
CA SER A 172 12.20 14.18 -6.29
C SER A 172 11.38 14.29 -5.00
N LEU A 173 11.44 15.43 -4.30
CA LEU A 173 10.61 15.70 -3.11
C LEU A 173 9.22 16.28 -3.44
N HIS A 174 8.69 16.01 -4.64
CA HIS A 174 7.36 16.49 -5.02
C HIS A 174 6.29 15.94 -4.07
N THR A 175 5.43 16.83 -3.60
CA THR A 175 4.52 16.54 -2.49
C THR A 175 3.08 16.65 -2.97
N ILE A 176 2.32 15.54 -2.88
CA ILE A 176 0.87 15.54 -3.08
C ILE A 176 0.21 16.01 -1.79
N LYS A 177 -0.39 17.18 -1.83
CA LYS A 177 -1.03 17.78 -0.66
C LYS A 177 -2.44 17.23 -0.45
N LEU A 178 -2.89 17.19 0.80
CA LEU A 178 -4.23 16.76 1.18
C LEU A 178 -5.30 17.58 0.46
N ASN A 179 -5.11 18.90 0.36
CA ASN A 179 -6.07 19.77 -0.33
C ASN A 179 -6.19 19.45 -1.83
N GLU A 180 -5.12 18.99 -2.48
CA GLU A 180 -5.13 18.55 -3.88
C GLU A 180 -5.89 17.22 -4.01
N ILE A 181 -5.67 16.26 -3.09
CA ILE A 181 -6.44 15.01 -3.04
C ILE A 181 -7.93 15.29 -2.88
N LEU A 182 -8.31 16.18 -1.96
CA LEU A 182 -9.70 16.56 -1.73
C LEU A 182 -10.30 17.32 -2.93
N GLN A 183 -9.50 18.15 -3.61
CA GLN A 183 -9.90 18.85 -4.83
C GLN A 183 -10.16 17.87 -5.97
N ILE A 184 -9.28 16.87 -6.18
CA ILE A 184 -9.48 15.81 -7.16
C ILE A 184 -10.75 15.04 -6.84
N ALA A 185 -10.95 14.65 -5.58
CA ALA A 185 -12.16 13.96 -5.14
C ALA A 185 -13.43 14.77 -5.46
N LYS A 186 -13.41 16.09 -5.24
CA LYS A 186 -14.50 16.99 -5.59
C LYS A 186 -14.74 17.07 -7.10
N GLU A 187 -13.69 17.27 -7.90
CA GLU A 187 -13.79 17.34 -9.37
C GLU A 187 -14.30 16.04 -9.99
N CYS A 188 -13.94 14.89 -9.39
CA CYS A 188 -14.30 13.56 -9.84
C CYS A 188 -15.60 13.03 -9.20
N ASN A 189 -16.29 13.84 -8.40
CA ASN A 189 -17.50 13.47 -7.64
C ASN A 189 -17.32 12.19 -6.80
N ILE A 190 -16.17 12.06 -6.15
CA ILE A 190 -15.82 10.94 -5.28
C ILE A 190 -16.33 11.22 -3.87
N THR A 191 -17.13 10.30 -3.35
CA THR A 191 -17.49 10.26 -1.92
C THR A 191 -16.78 9.08 -1.27
N PHE A 192 -15.85 9.36 -0.36
CA PHE A 192 -15.19 8.33 0.43
C PHE A 192 -16.17 7.69 1.41
N ARG A 193 -15.97 6.40 1.67
CA ARG A 193 -16.76 5.62 2.63
C ARG A 193 -15.81 4.83 3.53
N ARG A 194 -16.28 4.58 4.73
CA ARG A 194 -15.60 3.72 5.69
C ARG A 194 -15.42 2.31 5.12
N GLY A 195 -14.20 1.79 5.23
CA GLY A 195 -13.76 0.53 4.62
C GLY A 195 -13.24 0.66 3.20
N ASP A 196 -13.18 1.86 2.62
CA ASP A 196 -12.57 2.06 1.31
C ASP A 196 -11.07 1.73 1.36
N ILE A 197 -10.56 1.22 0.23
CA ILE A 197 -9.14 1.09 -0.06
C ILE A 197 -8.79 2.29 -0.94
N LEU A 198 -7.92 3.17 -0.45
CA LEU A 198 -7.53 4.39 -1.16
C LEU A 198 -6.33 4.10 -2.07
N LEU A 199 -6.45 4.39 -3.36
CA LEU A 199 -5.36 4.29 -4.32
C LEU A 199 -5.00 5.69 -4.82
N VAL A 200 -3.72 6.07 -4.73
CA VAL A 200 -3.21 7.34 -5.26
C VAL A 200 -2.25 7.04 -6.41
N ARG A 201 -2.58 7.53 -7.61
CA ARG A 201 -1.71 7.44 -8.78
C ARG A 201 -0.90 8.74 -8.95
N ILE A 202 0.40 8.65 -8.73
CA ILE A 202 1.40 9.71 -8.89
C ILE A 202 2.24 9.56 -10.17
N GLY A 203 2.16 8.43 -10.87
CA GLY A 203 2.73 8.24 -12.20
C GLY A 203 4.18 7.75 -12.22
N VAL A 204 4.65 7.04 -11.18
CA VAL A 204 6.01 6.45 -11.15
C VAL A 204 6.22 5.55 -12.36
N ILE A 205 5.25 4.69 -12.67
CA ILE A 205 5.38 3.70 -13.74
C ILE A 205 5.48 4.39 -15.10
N LYS A 206 4.66 5.44 -15.32
CA LYS A 206 4.73 6.29 -16.52
C LYS A 206 6.13 6.90 -16.69
N GLU A 207 6.70 7.47 -15.62
CA GLU A 207 8.04 8.08 -15.68
C GLU A 207 9.15 7.03 -15.86
N TRP A 208 9.08 5.93 -15.12
CA TRP A 208 10.07 4.85 -15.17
C TRP A 208 10.11 4.17 -16.54
N GLU A 209 8.96 3.88 -17.15
CA GLU A 209 8.92 3.14 -18.41
C GLU A 209 9.07 4.03 -19.65
N HIS A 210 8.67 5.30 -19.58
CA HIS A 210 8.54 6.13 -20.78
C HIS A 210 9.38 7.41 -20.78
N VAL A 211 9.96 7.79 -19.65
CA VAL A 211 10.79 9.02 -19.54
C VAL A 211 12.23 8.68 -19.19
N MET A 212 12.45 7.78 -18.24
CA MET A 212 13.80 7.43 -17.79
C MET A 212 14.48 6.44 -18.75
N ASP A 213 15.68 6.79 -19.19
CA ASP A 213 16.59 5.85 -19.84
C ASP A 213 17.31 4.96 -18.81
N VAL A 214 18.09 4.00 -19.31
CA VAL A 214 18.82 3.03 -18.48
C VAL A 214 19.84 3.72 -17.55
N ASP A 215 20.47 4.81 -17.99
CA ASP A 215 21.50 5.47 -17.21
C ASP A 215 20.89 6.28 -16.06
N ALA A 216 19.75 6.95 -16.30
CA ALA A 216 18.96 7.59 -15.25
C ALA A 216 18.47 6.58 -14.19
N LYS A 217 18.00 5.40 -14.61
CA LYS A 217 17.57 4.34 -13.68
C LYS A 217 18.72 3.80 -12.84
N LYS A 218 19.90 3.58 -13.44
CA LYS A 218 21.12 3.19 -12.71
C LYS A 218 21.60 4.27 -11.76
N ALA A 219 21.53 5.54 -12.18
CA ALA A 219 21.89 6.68 -11.34
C ALA A 219 20.98 6.77 -10.11
N TYR A 220 19.67 6.54 -10.30
CA TYR A 220 18.74 6.40 -9.18
C TYR A 220 19.16 5.24 -8.26
N ALA A 221 19.33 4.02 -8.78
CA ALA A 221 19.70 2.87 -7.94
C ALA A 221 21.01 3.06 -7.16
N ALA A 222 21.97 3.83 -7.71
CA ALA A 222 23.26 4.12 -7.09
C ALA A 222 23.20 5.24 -6.02
N THR A 223 22.08 5.96 -5.88
CA THR A 223 21.98 7.05 -4.90
C THR A 223 22.00 6.53 -3.47
N THR A 224 22.71 7.24 -2.59
CA THR A 224 22.69 7.00 -1.13
C THR A 224 21.63 7.83 -0.41
N SER A 225 21.03 8.80 -1.11
CA SER A 225 20.03 9.73 -0.59
C SER A 225 18.84 9.79 -1.56
N PRO A 226 18.05 8.71 -1.68
CA PRO A 226 16.93 8.68 -2.61
C PRO A 226 15.86 9.68 -2.21
N GLN A 227 15.27 10.33 -3.22
CA GLN A 227 14.10 11.20 -3.06
C GLN A 227 12.94 10.57 -3.81
N HIS A 228 11.81 10.44 -3.14
CA HIS A 228 10.58 9.90 -3.70
C HIS A 228 9.45 10.89 -3.48
N ALA A 229 8.73 11.17 -4.56
CA ALA A 229 7.48 11.90 -4.49
C ALA A 229 6.40 11.00 -3.87
N GLY A 230 5.43 11.60 -3.20
CA GLY A 230 4.37 10.83 -2.54
C GLY A 230 3.34 11.74 -1.87
N VAL A 231 2.47 11.14 -1.05
CA VAL A 231 1.53 11.89 -0.22
C VAL A 231 2.28 12.63 0.89
N GLU A 232 1.84 13.85 1.20
CA GLU A 232 2.47 14.65 2.26
C GLU A 232 2.42 13.95 3.63
N GLY A 233 3.58 13.80 4.27
CA GLY A 233 3.72 13.19 5.59
C GLY A 233 3.34 14.15 6.71
N THR A 234 2.05 14.39 6.92
CA THR A 234 1.53 15.32 7.94
C THR A 234 0.51 14.68 8.87
N MET A 235 0.36 15.27 10.07
CA MET A 235 -0.68 14.85 11.02
C MET A 235 -2.10 15.08 10.47
N ASP A 236 -2.29 16.07 9.59
CA ASP A 236 -3.59 16.33 8.96
C ASP A 236 -3.98 15.22 7.97
N VAL A 237 -3.03 14.71 7.18
CA VAL A 237 -3.26 13.54 6.32
C VAL A 237 -3.57 12.31 7.17
N LEU A 238 -2.79 12.06 8.23
CA LEU A 238 -3.04 10.95 9.15
C LEU A 238 -4.44 11.03 9.79
N LYS A 239 -4.84 12.21 10.25
CA LYS A 239 -6.18 12.48 10.79
C LYS A 239 -7.26 12.26 9.74
N TRP A 240 -7.07 12.73 8.51
CA TRP A 240 -8.01 12.51 7.41
C TRP A 240 -8.17 11.02 7.07
N ILE A 241 -7.07 10.29 6.95
CA ILE A 241 -7.07 8.85 6.70
C ILE A 241 -7.81 8.10 7.80
N TRP A 242 -7.52 8.46 9.06
CA TRP A 242 -8.16 7.87 10.22
C TRP A 242 -9.68 8.09 10.20
N ASN A 243 -10.10 9.35 10.15
CA ASN A 243 -11.50 9.78 10.27
C ASN A 243 -12.35 9.29 9.10
N THR A 244 -11.80 9.27 7.89
CA THR A 244 -12.49 8.72 6.71
C THR A 244 -12.71 7.21 6.85
N GLY A 245 -11.86 6.54 7.64
CA GLY A 245 -12.00 5.13 7.93
C GLY A 245 -11.55 4.24 6.77
N PHE A 246 -10.48 4.62 6.06
CA PHE A 246 -9.87 3.74 5.05
C PHE A 246 -9.35 2.45 5.70
N ALA A 247 -9.53 1.32 5.02
CA ALA A 247 -9.04 0.01 5.49
C ALA A 247 -7.55 -0.18 5.16
N ALA A 248 -7.12 0.34 4.01
CA ALA A 248 -5.76 0.29 3.50
C ALA A 248 -5.52 1.46 2.55
N VAL A 249 -4.24 1.78 2.32
CA VAL A 249 -3.82 2.70 1.25
C VAL A 249 -2.91 1.98 0.27
N ALA A 250 -2.94 2.37 -0.98
CA ALA A 250 -1.98 1.93 -1.98
C ALA A 250 -1.69 3.05 -2.98
N GLY A 251 -0.66 2.85 -3.79
CA GLY A 251 -0.32 3.75 -4.88
C GLY A 251 0.74 3.14 -5.78
N ASP A 252 1.06 3.84 -6.86
CA ASP A 252 2.19 3.52 -7.73
C ASP A 252 3.51 4.15 -7.25
N ALA A 253 3.48 4.92 -6.16
CA ALA A 253 4.65 5.54 -5.55
C ALA A 253 5.68 4.49 -5.05
N ILE A 254 6.97 4.86 -5.03
CA ILE A 254 8.07 4.01 -4.51
C ILE A 254 7.99 3.89 -3.00
N SER A 255 7.78 5.02 -2.33
CA SER A 255 7.27 5.07 -0.98
C SER A 255 5.91 5.75 -1.04
N TRP A 256 4.89 5.23 -0.35
CA TRP A 256 3.55 5.82 -0.44
C TRP A 256 3.52 7.30 -0.02
N GLU A 257 4.30 7.65 1.00
CA GLU A 257 4.57 9.03 1.44
C GLU A 257 5.83 9.61 0.78
N VAL A 258 5.95 10.95 0.80
CA VAL A 258 7.20 11.63 0.42
C VAL A 258 8.36 11.14 1.28
N TYR A 259 9.48 10.80 0.64
CA TYR A 259 10.68 10.35 1.33
C TYR A 259 11.94 11.05 0.79
N PRO A 260 12.87 11.51 1.65
CA PRO A 260 12.74 11.63 3.10
C PRO A 260 11.62 12.61 3.53
N PRO A 261 11.13 12.52 4.78
CA PRO A 261 10.17 13.48 5.31
C PRO A 261 10.69 14.91 5.22
N SER A 262 9.79 15.84 4.90
CA SER A 262 10.08 17.28 4.97
C SER A 262 10.35 17.72 6.41
N GLU A 263 10.96 18.90 6.59
CA GLU A 263 11.14 19.47 7.92
C GLU A 263 9.80 19.60 8.67
N GLY A 264 9.72 19.03 9.88
CA GLY A 264 8.48 18.96 10.66
C GLY A 264 7.47 17.91 10.19
N GLY A 265 7.76 17.19 9.10
CA GLY A 265 6.99 16.07 8.60
C GLY A 265 7.15 14.81 9.46
N VAL A 266 6.25 13.85 9.27
CA VAL A 266 6.26 12.55 9.95
C VAL A 266 6.51 11.42 8.97
N LEU A 267 7.05 10.29 9.48
CA LEU A 267 7.06 9.02 8.77
C LEU A 267 5.72 8.31 8.98
N MET A 268 4.81 8.46 8.03
CA MET A 268 3.50 7.82 8.01
C MET A 268 3.57 6.31 8.15
N HIS A 269 4.63 5.66 7.65
CA HIS A 269 4.87 4.22 7.90
C HIS A 269 4.83 3.85 9.40
N GLU A 270 5.36 4.70 10.28
CA GLU A 270 5.33 4.44 11.73
C GLU A 270 3.90 4.46 12.29
N TYR A 271 3.06 5.35 11.78
CA TYR A 271 1.69 5.51 12.25
C TYR A 271 0.76 4.47 11.63
N MET A 272 0.83 4.31 10.31
CA MET A 272 -0.10 3.48 9.55
C MET A 272 0.17 2.00 9.81
N LEU A 273 1.40 1.52 9.63
CA LEU A 273 1.73 0.11 9.85
C LEU A 273 1.83 -0.22 11.35
N ALA A 274 2.83 0.33 12.04
CA ALA A 274 3.09 -0.02 13.43
C ALA A 274 2.05 0.55 14.39
N GLY A 275 1.55 1.76 14.15
CA GLY A 275 0.56 2.42 15.00
C GLY A 275 -0.86 1.88 14.86
N TRP A 276 -1.35 1.66 13.65
CA TRP A 276 -2.78 1.34 13.39
C TRP A 276 -3.03 -0.02 12.76
N GLY A 277 -1.98 -0.70 12.29
CA GLY A 277 -2.13 -1.97 11.60
C GLY A 277 -2.75 -1.82 10.21
N MET A 278 -2.53 -0.68 9.55
CA MET A 278 -3.02 -0.37 8.21
C MET A 278 -2.02 -0.85 7.15
N PRO A 279 -2.44 -1.70 6.19
CA PRO A 279 -1.61 -2.06 5.05
C PRO A 279 -1.26 -0.85 4.18
N ILE A 280 -0.01 -0.81 3.71
CA ILE A 280 0.49 0.15 2.72
C ILE A 280 0.85 -0.63 1.46
N GLY A 281 0.31 -0.19 0.32
CA GLY A 281 0.58 -0.76 -0.99
C GLY A 281 1.47 0.17 -1.81
N GLU A 282 2.57 -0.34 -2.33
CA GLU A 282 3.55 0.45 -3.09
C GLU A 282 3.74 -0.14 -4.48
N LEU A 283 4.11 0.71 -5.45
CA LEU A 283 4.40 0.33 -6.84
C LEU A 283 3.27 -0.42 -7.56
N PHE A 284 2.00 -0.21 -7.19
CA PHE A 284 0.87 -0.79 -7.92
C PHE A 284 0.81 -0.24 -9.36
N ASP A 285 0.49 -1.08 -10.34
CA ASP A 285 0.22 -0.62 -11.70
C ASP A 285 -1.17 -0.01 -11.82
N LEU A 286 -1.22 1.31 -11.86
CA LEU A 286 -2.44 2.10 -11.92
C LEU A 286 -2.69 2.74 -13.30
N GLU A 287 -1.83 2.51 -14.30
CA GLU A 287 -1.94 3.16 -15.62
C GLU A 287 -3.26 2.77 -16.30
N ARG A 288 -3.46 1.46 -16.50
CA ARG A 288 -4.69 0.94 -17.11
C ARG A 288 -5.92 1.19 -16.23
N LEU A 289 -5.75 1.26 -14.91
CA LEU A 289 -6.84 1.57 -13.99
C LEU A 289 -7.34 3.01 -14.20
N ALA A 290 -6.42 3.97 -14.27
CA ALA A 290 -6.74 5.36 -14.54
C ALA A 290 -7.42 5.55 -15.90
N GLU A 291 -6.94 4.89 -16.94
CA GLU A 291 -7.60 4.89 -18.25
C GLU A 291 -9.03 4.34 -18.19
N THR A 292 -9.22 3.21 -17.51
CA THR A 292 -10.54 2.60 -17.33
C THR A 292 -11.48 3.51 -16.55
N CYS A 293 -11.00 4.15 -15.48
CA CYS A 293 -11.76 5.13 -14.70
C CYS A 293 -12.20 6.32 -15.56
N LYS A 294 -11.32 6.86 -16.40
CA LYS A 294 -11.63 7.95 -17.33
C LYS A 294 -12.67 7.54 -18.37
N GLN A 295 -12.50 6.38 -19.00
CA GLN A 295 -13.42 5.85 -20.01
C GLN A 295 -14.84 5.64 -19.46
N LEU A 296 -14.93 5.13 -18.23
CA LEU A 296 -16.21 4.87 -17.56
C LEU A 296 -16.76 6.07 -16.80
N ASN A 297 -15.99 7.17 -16.72
CA ASN A 297 -16.24 8.30 -15.82
C ASN A 297 -16.59 7.84 -14.39
N ARG A 298 -15.82 6.88 -13.87
CA ARG A 298 -16.09 6.23 -12.59
C ARG A 298 -14.79 5.91 -11.87
N TRP A 299 -14.60 6.49 -10.70
CA TRP A 299 -13.34 6.43 -9.93
C TRP A 299 -13.40 5.44 -8.76
N THR A 300 -14.43 4.59 -8.74
CA THR A 300 -14.65 3.57 -7.73
C THR A 300 -14.93 2.23 -8.38
N PHE A 301 -14.42 1.19 -7.75
CA PHE A 301 -14.45 -0.18 -8.27
C PHE A 301 -14.42 -1.18 -7.13
N PHE A 302 -14.75 -2.44 -7.43
CA PHE A 302 -14.49 -3.52 -6.49
C PHE A 302 -13.01 -3.86 -6.62
N MET A 303 -12.31 -3.96 -5.51
CA MET A 303 -10.92 -4.39 -5.47
C MET A 303 -10.86 -5.72 -4.74
N SER A 304 -10.10 -6.65 -5.31
CA SER A 304 -9.74 -7.92 -4.68
C SER A 304 -8.24 -8.07 -4.75
N SER A 305 -7.62 -8.38 -3.61
CA SER A 305 -6.20 -8.66 -3.51
C SER A 305 -5.99 -9.86 -2.59
N SER A 306 -5.16 -10.80 -3.05
CA SER A 306 -4.90 -12.05 -2.34
C SER A 306 -3.41 -12.19 -2.02
N PRO A 307 -2.94 -11.58 -0.91
CA PRO A 307 -1.58 -11.77 -0.44
C PRO A 307 -1.23 -13.26 -0.26
N PHE A 308 0.06 -13.59 -0.35
CA PHE A 308 0.54 -14.94 -0.14
C PHE A 308 0.17 -15.45 1.25
N ASN A 309 -0.28 -16.70 1.30
CA ASN A 309 -0.51 -17.43 2.54
C ASN A 309 0.83 -17.94 3.12
N MET A 310 1.77 -17.01 3.35
CA MET A 310 3.11 -17.30 3.87
C MET A 310 3.13 -17.05 5.38
N LYS A 311 3.17 -18.12 6.16
CA LYS A 311 3.18 -18.08 7.63
C LYS A 311 4.35 -17.23 8.14
N GLY A 312 4.04 -16.23 8.97
CA GLY A 312 5.04 -15.28 9.50
C GLY A 312 5.69 -14.36 8.45
N GLY A 313 5.15 -14.29 7.22
CA GLY A 313 5.64 -13.42 6.15
C GLY A 313 5.57 -11.93 6.50
N ILE A 314 6.52 -11.16 5.97
CA ILE A 314 6.65 -9.71 6.20
C ILE A 314 5.83 -8.88 5.21
N SER A 315 5.73 -9.35 3.99
CA SER A 315 5.11 -8.67 2.85
C SER A 315 4.63 -9.70 1.84
N SER A 316 3.96 -9.22 0.80
CA SER A 316 3.54 -10.05 -0.33
C SER A 316 3.44 -9.20 -1.58
N PRO A 317 3.68 -9.77 -2.78
CA PRO A 317 3.13 -9.20 -4.00
C PRO A 317 1.61 -9.07 -3.84
N PRO A 318 0.98 -8.06 -4.45
CA PRO A 318 -0.39 -7.72 -4.10
C PRO A 318 -1.39 -8.72 -4.67
N ASN A 319 -1.08 -9.36 -5.81
CA ASN A 319 -2.02 -10.20 -6.56
C ASN A 319 -3.42 -9.54 -6.59
N ALA A 320 -3.44 -8.31 -7.10
CA ALA A 320 -4.56 -7.39 -6.95
C ALA A 320 -5.23 -7.09 -8.30
N GLN A 321 -6.55 -6.99 -8.25
CA GLN A 321 -7.38 -6.69 -9.41
C GLN A 321 -8.48 -5.70 -9.04
N ALA A 322 -8.70 -4.71 -9.92
CA ALA A 322 -9.90 -3.89 -9.92
C ALA A 322 -10.95 -4.49 -10.86
N ILE A 323 -12.21 -4.49 -10.44
CA ILE A 323 -13.34 -5.06 -11.17
C ILE A 323 -14.46 -4.00 -11.23
N PHE A 324 -14.93 -3.72 -12.45
CA PHE A 324 -15.90 -2.67 -12.73
C PHE A 324 -17.30 -3.17 -13.09
#